data_AF-A0A8S3X4R2-F1
#
_entry.id   AF-A0A8S3X4R2-F1
#
_cell.length_a   1.000
_cell.length_b   1.000
_cell.length_c   1.000
_cell.angle_alpha   90.00
_cell.angle_beta   90.00
_cell.angle_gamma   90.00
#
_symmetry.space_group_name_H-M   'P 1'
#
loop_
_entity.id
_entity.type
_entity.pdbx_description
1 polymer ?
#
loop_
_entity_poly.entity_id
_entity_poly.type
_entity_poly.pdbx_seq_one_letter_code
_entity_poly.pdbx_strand_id
1 'polypeptide(L)'
;MPNPASAEFMELHARKESRVQQLLSSPAELRRTVTCLQPRKAPGHDGIANATLRQLPNRVLVELGRLYNGILRTSHFPEDWKKGRVIVLPKPGKDRRRAASYRPITLLPHIAKLLERLLLRRLRPCIQLRAEQQGFRKGHSTVTQLTRVLHLLAAEYNRGRVSLGVFLDIKKAFDRVWHSGLLYKLHEQTRVPLAMFSSSATQADQSAAPACG
;
A
#
# COMPACT_ATOMS: atom_id res chain seq x y z
N MET A 1 4.00 -21.68 -41.46
CA MET A 1 4.69 -21.62 -40.16
C MET A 1 4.21 -20.37 -39.43
N PRO A 2 3.61 -20.46 -38.22
CA PRO A 2 3.24 -19.27 -37.48
C PRO A 2 4.51 -18.50 -37.05
N ASN A 3 4.44 -17.16 -37.10
CA ASN A 3 5.57 -16.27 -36.79
C ASN A 3 6.00 -16.43 -35.31
N PRO A 4 7.27 -16.70 -34.99
CA PRO A 4 7.74 -16.85 -33.61
C PRO A 4 7.41 -15.64 -32.72
N ALA A 5 7.39 -14.42 -33.26
CA ALA A 5 6.99 -13.22 -32.52
C ALA A 5 5.49 -13.22 -32.14
N SER A 6 4.63 -13.86 -32.94
CA SER A 6 3.20 -13.99 -32.64
C SER A 6 2.93 -15.04 -31.55
N ALA A 7 3.77 -16.07 -31.47
CA ALA A 7 3.70 -17.09 -30.42
C ALA A 7 4.17 -16.53 -29.07
N GLU A 8 5.30 -15.81 -29.03
CA GLU A 8 5.78 -15.12 -27.81
C GLU A 8 4.77 -14.07 -27.32
N PHE A 9 4.15 -13.31 -28.22
CA PHE A 9 3.13 -12.33 -27.87
C PHE A 9 1.88 -13.01 -27.26
N MET A 10 1.39 -14.08 -27.86
CA MET A 10 0.25 -14.86 -27.36
C MET A 10 0.55 -15.49 -25.99
N GLU A 11 1.76 -16.02 -25.80
CA GLU A 11 2.18 -16.64 -24.55
C GLU A 11 2.37 -15.60 -23.43
N LEU A 12 2.91 -14.41 -23.75
CA LEU A 12 2.99 -13.28 -22.83
C LEU A 12 1.59 -12.78 -22.43
N HIS A 13 0.66 -12.69 -23.38
CA HIS A 13 -0.73 -12.31 -23.13
C HIS A 13 -1.46 -13.34 -22.27
N ALA A 14 -1.34 -14.64 -22.58
CA ALA A 14 -1.92 -15.72 -21.77
C ALA A 14 -1.35 -15.73 -20.34
N ARG A 15 -0.04 -15.47 -20.18
CA ARG A 15 0.62 -15.38 -18.87
C ARG A 15 0.17 -14.15 -18.08
N LYS A 16 -0.12 -13.04 -18.77
CA LYS A 16 -0.68 -11.81 -18.20
C LYS A 16 -2.12 -12.03 -17.72
N GLU A 17 -2.96 -12.65 -18.53
CA GLU A 17 -4.36 -12.95 -18.18
C GLU A 17 -4.50 -13.95 -17.03
N SER A 18 -3.70 -15.03 -17.04
CA SER A 18 -3.66 -16.03 -15.97
C SER A 18 -3.32 -15.43 -14.59
N ARG A 19 -2.53 -14.35 -14.56
CA ARG A 19 -2.09 -13.71 -13.30
C ARG A 19 -3.03 -12.61 -12.82
N VAL A 20 -3.67 -11.87 -13.73
CA VAL A 20 -4.79 -10.99 -13.35
C VAL A 20 -5.93 -11.81 -12.74
N GLN A 21 -6.18 -13.03 -13.24
CA GLN A 21 -7.15 -13.95 -12.65
C GLN A 21 -6.83 -14.29 -11.18
N GLN A 22 -5.55 -14.36 -10.79
CA GLN A 22 -5.13 -14.60 -9.40
C GLN A 22 -5.39 -13.42 -8.46
N LEU A 23 -5.61 -12.22 -9.02
CA LEU A 23 -5.94 -11.00 -8.28
C LEU A 23 -7.44 -10.77 -8.15
N LEU A 24 -8.27 -11.49 -8.92
CA LEU A 24 -9.72 -11.33 -8.88
C LEU A 24 -10.28 -11.76 -7.52
N SER A 25 -11.26 -10.99 -7.07
CA SER A 25 -11.91 -11.18 -5.78
C SER A 25 -13.30 -11.81 -5.94
N SER A 26 -13.64 -12.72 -5.03
CA SER A 26 -15.00 -13.27 -4.95
C SER A 26 -15.89 -12.44 -4.03
N PRO A 27 -17.22 -12.42 -4.23
CA PRO A 27 -18.13 -11.71 -3.33
C PRO A 27 -18.03 -12.18 -1.88
N ALA A 28 -17.74 -13.47 -1.66
CA ALA A 28 -17.55 -14.04 -0.33
C ALA A 28 -16.27 -13.50 0.35
N GLU A 29 -15.17 -13.38 -0.40
CA GLU A 29 -13.93 -12.77 0.10
C GLU A 29 -14.16 -11.29 0.45
N LEU A 30 -14.87 -10.57 -0.42
CA LEU A 30 -15.19 -9.17 -0.20
C LEU A 30 -16.04 -8.99 1.07
N ARG A 31 -17.06 -9.84 1.27
CA ARG A 31 -17.89 -9.87 2.49
C ARG A 31 -17.03 -10.04 3.74
N ARG A 32 -16.13 -11.04 3.76
CA ARG A 32 -15.21 -11.28 4.89
C ARG A 32 -14.29 -10.08 5.14
N THR A 33 -13.86 -9.40 4.09
CA THR A 33 -12.96 -8.25 4.21
C THR A 33 -13.68 -7.04 4.82
N VAL A 34 -14.91 -6.81 4.37
CA VAL A 34 -15.79 -5.74 4.86
C VAL A 34 -16.16 -5.96 6.33
N THR A 35 -16.52 -7.19 6.72
CA THR A 35 -16.85 -7.49 8.13
C THR A 35 -15.65 -7.28 9.06
N CYS A 36 -14.40 -7.43 8.59
CA CYS A 36 -13.20 -7.14 9.39
C CYS A 36 -12.81 -5.64 9.44
N LEU A 37 -13.54 -4.72 8.80
CA LEU A 37 -13.22 -3.28 8.85
C LEU A 37 -13.43 -2.69 10.25
N GLN A 38 -12.55 -1.78 10.68
CA GLN A 38 -12.76 -1.05 11.94
C GLN A 38 -13.84 0.02 11.72
N PRO A 39 -14.97 0.01 12.47
CA PRO A 39 -16.14 0.82 12.16
C PRO A 39 -15.90 2.32 12.37
N ARG A 40 -15.11 2.70 13.39
CA ARG A 40 -14.88 4.09 13.82
C ARG A 40 -13.71 4.78 13.09
N LYS A 41 -13.47 4.44 11.82
CA LYS A 41 -12.44 5.11 11.01
C LYS A 41 -13.02 6.35 10.34
N ALA A 42 -12.23 7.43 10.32
CA ALA A 42 -12.63 8.68 9.68
C ALA A 42 -12.84 8.49 8.17
N PRO A 43 -13.96 8.99 7.60
CA PRO A 43 -14.27 8.89 6.17
C PRO A 43 -13.27 9.68 5.31
N GLY A 44 -13.25 9.34 4.02
CA GLY A 44 -12.51 10.10 3.02
C GLY A 44 -13.24 11.39 2.65
N HIS A 45 -12.98 11.91 1.45
CA HIS A 45 -13.73 13.05 0.91
C HIS A 45 -15.18 12.70 0.58
N ASP A 46 -15.47 11.41 0.33
CA ASP A 46 -16.78 10.86 0.00
C ASP A 46 -17.76 10.79 1.18
N GLY A 47 -17.28 11.00 2.42
CA GLY A 47 -18.12 10.92 3.63
C GLY A 47 -18.56 9.50 4.01
N ILE A 48 -18.22 8.48 3.23
CA ILE A 48 -18.66 7.10 3.48
C ILE A 48 -17.80 6.48 4.58
N ALA A 49 -18.42 6.07 5.68
CA ALA A 49 -17.75 5.41 6.81
C ALA A 49 -17.67 3.89 6.63
N ASN A 50 -16.71 3.26 7.32
CA ASN A 50 -16.61 1.80 7.38
C ASN A 50 -17.86 1.14 7.99
N ALA A 51 -18.56 1.83 8.88
CA ALA A 51 -19.82 1.35 9.44
C ALA A 51 -20.87 1.15 8.34
N THR A 52 -20.99 2.10 7.41
CA THR A 52 -21.87 2.00 6.25
C THR A 52 -21.48 0.83 5.35
N LEU A 53 -20.19 0.66 5.06
CA LEU A 53 -19.71 -0.45 4.23
C LEU A 53 -20.08 -1.82 4.83
N ARG A 54 -19.99 -1.95 6.17
CA ARG A 54 -20.36 -3.17 6.89
C ARG A 54 -21.84 -3.53 6.80
N GLN A 55 -22.71 -2.55 6.59
CA GLN A 55 -24.15 -2.72 6.48
C GLN A 55 -24.63 -2.94 5.05
N LEU A 56 -23.73 -2.95 4.06
CA LEU A 56 -24.11 -3.12 2.66
C LEU A 56 -24.80 -4.49 2.41
N PRO A 57 -25.90 -4.51 1.64
CA PRO A 57 -26.56 -5.75 1.26
C PRO A 57 -25.68 -6.57 0.31
N ASN A 58 -25.87 -7.89 0.30
CA ASN A 58 -25.08 -8.81 -0.52
C ASN A 58 -25.10 -8.44 -2.01
N ARG A 59 -26.24 -7.96 -2.53
CA ARG A 59 -26.36 -7.52 -3.93
C ARG A 59 -25.36 -6.41 -4.27
N VAL A 60 -25.20 -5.42 -3.40
CA VAL A 60 -24.26 -4.32 -3.60
C VAL A 60 -22.81 -4.82 -3.51
N LEU A 61 -22.52 -5.76 -2.62
CA LEU A 61 -21.19 -6.38 -2.55
C LEU A 61 -20.85 -7.16 -3.82
N VAL A 62 -21.81 -7.83 -4.45
CA VAL A 62 -21.59 -8.50 -5.74
C VAL A 62 -21.22 -7.50 -6.83
N GLU A 63 -21.97 -6.39 -6.95
CA GLU A 63 -21.65 -5.35 -7.93
C GLU A 63 -20.31 -4.67 -7.65
N LEU A 64 -20.00 -4.41 -6.37
CA LEU A 64 -18.70 -3.86 -5.97
C LEU A 64 -17.55 -4.82 -6.32
N GLY A 65 -17.75 -6.12 -6.15
CA GLY A 65 -16.80 -7.14 -6.58
C GLY A 65 -16.59 -7.15 -8.10
N ARG A 66 -17.67 -7.00 -8.87
CA ARG A 66 -17.58 -6.86 -10.34
C ARG A 66 -16.81 -5.60 -10.74
N LEU A 67 -17.10 -4.47 -10.08
CA LEU A 67 -16.38 -3.21 -10.31
C LEU A 67 -14.88 -3.37 -10.04
N TYR A 68 -14.50 -3.93 -8.89
CA TYR A 68 -13.10 -4.18 -8.57
C TYR A 68 -12.44 -5.11 -9.59
N ASN A 69 -13.10 -6.21 -9.95
CA ASN A 69 -12.57 -7.14 -10.94
C ASN A 69 -12.44 -6.47 -12.32
N GLY A 70 -13.35 -5.56 -12.68
CA GLY A 70 -13.25 -4.72 -13.88
C GLY A 70 -12.02 -3.82 -13.84
N ILE A 71 -11.81 -3.08 -12.74
CA ILE A 71 -10.64 -2.22 -12.52
C ILE A 71 -9.34 -3.02 -12.64
N LEU A 72 -9.28 -4.21 -12.05
CA LEU A 72 -8.08 -5.07 -12.10
C LEU A 72 -7.77 -5.57 -13.52
N ARG A 73 -8.81 -5.83 -14.33
CA ARG A 73 -8.67 -6.26 -15.73
C ARG A 73 -8.25 -5.11 -16.65
N THR A 74 -8.86 -3.94 -16.50
CA THR A 74 -8.57 -2.77 -17.34
C THR A 74 -7.36 -1.98 -16.86
N SER A 75 -6.89 -2.23 -15.64
CA SER A 75 -5.86 -1.43 -14.95
C SER A 75 -6.21 0.06 -14.83
N HIS A 76 -7.51 0.39 -14.92
CA HIS A 76 -8.01 1.75 -14.87
C HIS A 76 -8.67 2.03 -13.52
N PHE A 77 -8.04 2.90 -12.72
CA PHE A 77 -8.54 3.31 -11.41
C PHE A 77 -9.32 4.62 -11.52
N PRO A 78 -10.53 4.72 -10.91
CA PRO A 78 -11.28 5.97 -10.90
C PRO A 78 -10.48 7.13 -10.30
N GLU A 79 -10.48 8.28 -10.96
CA GLU A 79 -9.73 9.47 -10.47
C GLU A 79 -10.20 9.93 -9.10
N ASP A 80 -11.50 9.82 -8.82
CA ASP A 80 -12.05 10.18 -7.51
C ASP A 80 -11.54 9.30 -6.37
N TRP A 81 -11.08 8.09 -6.66
CA TRP A 81 -10.50 7.20 -5.65
C TRP A 81 -9.07 7.57 -5.30
N LYS A 82 -8.39 8.35 -6.15
CA LYS A 82 -7.05 8.88 -5.91
C LYS A 82 -7.07 10.18 -5.11
N LYS A 83 -8.19 10.91 -5.15
CA LYS A 83 -8.39 12.11 -4.33
C LYS A 83 -8.44 11.74 -2.85
N GLY A 84 -7.68 12.45 -2.03
CA GLY A 84 -7.63 12.25 -0.59
C GLY A 84 -7.90 13.52 0.19
N ARG A 85 -8.62 13.41 1.30
CA ARG A 85 -8.84 14.54 2.23
C ARG A 85 -7.64 14.67 3.17
N VAL A 86 -6.92 15.79 3.11
CA VAL A 86 -5.79 16.04 3.99
C VAL A 86 -6.28 16.59 5.33
N ILE A 87 -5.87 15.94 6.42
CA ILE A 87 -6.05 16.43 7.79
C ILE A 87 -4.67 16.65 8.43
N VAL A 88 -4.54 17.68 9.25
CA VAL A 88 -3.27 18.01 9.93
C VAL A 88 -3.35 17.63 11.40
N LEU A 89 -2.42 16.78 11.86
CA LEU A 89 -2.31 16.40 13.26
C LEU A 89 -1.10 17.07 13.92
N PRO A 90 -1.26 17.72 15.09
CA PRO A 90 -0.14 18.31 15.81
C PRO A 90 0.77 17.21 16.38
N LYS A 91 2.08 17.44 16.33
CA LYS A 91 3.07 16.61 17.03
C LYS A 91 3.02 16.96 18.54
N PRO A 92 3.04 15.96 19.42
CA PRO A 92 3.06 16.21 20.86
C PRO A 92 4.32 17.00 21.25
N GLY A 93 4.15 17.99 22.14
CA GLY A 93 5.26 18.79 22.70
C GLY A 93 5.94 19.76 21.72
N LYS A 94 5.34 20.05 20.56
CA LYS A 94 5.90 20.99 19.57
C LYS A 94 5.08 22.27 19.46
N ASP A 95 5.77 23.37 19.15
CA ASP A 95 5.15 24.69 18.95
C ASP A 95 4.13 24.67 17.81
N ARG A 96 2.87 25.00 18.13
CA ARG A 96 1.73 25.00 17.20
C ARG A 96 1.80 26.11 16.15
N ARG A 97 2.67 27.11 16.33
CA ARG A 97 2.83 28.20 15.34
C ARG A 97 3.66 27.77 14.13
N ARG A 98 4.41 26.67 14.22
CA ARG A 98 5.30 26.20 13.13
C ARG A 98 4.64 25.10 12.30
N ALA A 99 4.62 25.27 10.98
CA ALA A 99 4.11 24.25 10.05
C ALA A 99 4.81 22.88 10.21
N ALA A 100 6.12 22.87 10.52
CA ALA A 100 6.90 21.65 10.76
C ALA A 100 6.44 20.84 11.99
N SER A 101 5.62 21.44 12.87
CA SER A 101 5.05 20.79 14.05
C SER A 101 3.82 19.94 13.74
N TYR A 102 3.33 19.94 12.50
CA TYR A 102 2.19 19.14 12.09
C TYR A 102 2.61 17.92 11.26
N ARG A 103 1.74 16.91 11.24
CA ARG A 103 1.81 15.73 10.38
C ARG A 103 0.58 15.76 9.46
N PRO A 104 0.73 15.99 8.15
CA PRO A 104 -0.37 15.80 7.23
C PRO A 104 -0.70 14.30 7.13
N ILE A 105 -1.98 13.97 7.15
CA ILE A 105 -2.50 12.62 6.92
C ILE A 105 -3.56 12.71 5.84
N THR A 106 -3.39 11.90 4.80
CA THR A 106 -4.34 11.83 3.68
C THR A 106 -5.36 10.72 3.94
N LEU A 107 -6.64 11.09 3.97
CA LEU A 107 -7.77 10.16 4.10
C LEU A 107 -8.34 9.86 2.72
N LEU A 108 -8.02 8.68 2.18
CA LEU A 108 -8.63 8.16 0.96
C LEU A 108 -10.07 7.65 1.21
N PRO A 109 -10.91 7.56 0.16
CA PRO A 109 -12.19 6.86 0.19
C PRO A 109 -12.06 5.44 0.75
N HIS A 110 -13.02 5.00 1.57
CA HIS A 110 -12.95 3.66 2.16
C HIS A 110 -13.13 2.55 1.12
N ILE A 111 -13.87 2.83 0.04
CA ILE A 111 -14.02 1.94 -1.11
C ILE A 111 -12.67 1.73 -1.80
N ALA A 112 -11.89 2.79 -2.04
CA ALA A 112 -10.54 2.69 -2.60
C ALA A 112 -9.61 1.86 -1.70
N LYS A 113 -9.59 2.15 -0.39
CA LYS A 113 -8.79 1.39 0.60
C LYS A 113 -9.18 -0.09 0.67
N LEU A 114 -10.43 -0.42 0.38
CA LEU A 114 -10.90 -1.80 0.38
C LEU A 114 -10.28 -2.59 -0.78
N LEU A 115 -10.20 -1.98 -1.98
CA LEU A 115 -9.48 -2.55 -3.12
C LEU A 115 -7.98 -2.69 -2.83
N GLU A 116 -7.34 -1.65 -2.30
CA GLU A 116 -5.93 -1.69 -1.89
C GLU A 116 -5.65 -2.82 -0.89
N ARG A 117 -6.56 -3.06 0.05
CA ARG A 117 -6.43 -4.13 1.03
C ARG A 117 -6.53 -5.52 0.40
N LEU A 118 -7.40 -5.70 -0.59
CA LEU A 118 -7.50 -6.95 -1.35
C LEU A 118 -6.21 -7.18 -2.14
N LEU A 119 -5.73 -6.17 -2.86
CA LEU A 119 -4.46 -6.22 -3.58
C LEU A 119 -3.30 -6.54 -2.64
N LEU A 120 -3.16 -5.84 -1.51
CA LEU A 120 -2.10 -6.08 -0.55
C LEU A 120 -2.12 -7.53 -0.03
N ARG A 121 -3.28 -8.13 0.20
CA ARG A 121 -3.37 -9.54 0.61
C ARG A 121 -2.84 -10.50 -0.44
N ARG A 122 -3.01 -10.19 -1.72
CA ARG A 122 -2.54 -11.01 -2.84
C ARG A 122 -1.05 -10.80 -3.13
N LEU A 123 -0.57 -9.56 -3.00
CA LEU A 123 0.84 -9.21 -3.26
C LEU A 123 1.77 -9.58 -2.11
N ARG A 124 1.28 -9.53 -0.86
CA ARG A 124 2.11 -9.75 0.33
C ARG A 124 2.87 -11.09 0.34
N PRO A 125 2.29 -12.24 -0.05
CA PRO A 125 3.03 -13.50 -0.13
C PRO A 125 4.13 -13.51 -1.19
N CYS A 126 4.02 -12.68 -2.23
CA CYS A 126 5.01 -12.59 -3.30
C CYS A 126 6.22 -11.74 -2.91
N ILE A 127 6.05 -10.82 -1.95
CA ILE A 127 7.10 -9.90 -1.52
C ILE A 127 7.99 -10.59 -0.48
N GLN A 128 9.23 -10.86 -0.87
CA GLN A 128 10.25 -11.39 0.04
C GLN A 128 10.87 -10.24 0.83
N LEU A 129 10.62 -10.23 2.14
CA LEU A 129 11.22 -9.27 3.07
C LEU A 129 12.43 -9.90 3.77
N ARG A 130 13.45 -9.08 4.01
CA ARG A 130 14.62 -9.49 4.80
C ARG A 130 14.20 -9.95 6.20
N ALA A 131 14.94 -10.91 6.77
CA ALA A 131 14.69 -11.42 8.11
C ALA A 131 14.86 -10.36 9.21
N GLU A 132 15.68 -9.34 8.94
CA GLU A 132 15.92 -8.20 9.83
C GLU A 132 14.75 -7.21 9.85
N GLN A 133 13.84 -7.24 8.87
CA GLN A 133 12.75 -6.29 8.79
C GLN A 133 11.58 -6.72 9.69
N GLN A 134 11.46 -6.11 10.88
CA GLN A 134 10.26 -6.26 11.73
C GLN A 134 9.17 -5.24 11.45
N GLY A 135 9.51 -4.06 10.93
CA GLY A 135 8.53 -3.02 10.62
C GLY A 135 7.52 -3.47 9.57
N PHE A 136 6.24 -3.18 9.81
CA PHE A 136 5.12 -3.49 8.89
C PHE A 136 4.95 -4.98 8.54
N ARG A 137 5.53 -5.89 9.35
CA ARG A 137 5.45 -7.35 9.16
C ARG A 137 4.47 -7.97 10.17
N LYS A 138 3.65 -8.91 9.73
CA LYS A 138 2.68 -9.62 10.59
C LYS A 138 3.46 -10.52 11.55
N GLY A 139 3.11 -10.49 12.83
CA GLY A 139 3.78 -11.28 13.87
C GLY A 139 5.08 -10.66 14.39
N HIS A 140 5.43 -9.44 13.95
CA HIS A 140 6.58 -8.71 14.47
C HIS A 140 6.12 -7.41 15.14
N SER A 141 6.90 -6.95 16.12
CA SER A 141 6.66 -5.71 16.84
C SER A 141 7.97 -4.95 17.08
N THR A 142 7.86 -3.71 17.54
CA THR A 142 9.00 -2.92 18.00
C THR A 142 9.72 -3.60 19.18
N VAL A 143 8.96 -4.27 20.06
CA VAL A 143 9.50 -5.05 21.17
C VAL A 143 10.36 -6.20 20.65
N THR A 144 9.87 -6.95 19.66
CA THR A 144 10.63 -8.05 19.03
C THR A 144 11.96 -7.57 18.44
N GLN A 145 11.98 -6.38 17.81
CA GLN A 145 13.22 -5.81 17.30
C GLN A 145 14.16 -5.37 18.42
N LEU A 146 13.63 -4.73 19.46
CA LEU A 146 14.42 -4.32 20.62
C LEU A 146 15.06 -5.53 21.30
N THR A 147 14.29 -6.59 21.55
CA THR A 147 14.81 -7.84 22.13
C THR A 147 15.93 -8.43 21.28
N ARG A 148 15.81 -8.43 19.95
CA ARG A 148 16.86 -8.91 19.05
C ARG A 148 18.14 -8.08 19.18
N VAL A 149 18.03 -6.75 19.18
CA VAL A 149 19.18 -5.85 19.34
C VAL A 149 19.84 -6.06 20.70
N LEU A 150 19.06 -6.13 21.78
CA LEU A 150 19.58 -6.37 23.13
C LEU A 150 20.29 -7.72 23.24
N HIS A 151 19.75 -8.76 22.62
CA HIS A 151 20.38 -10.08 22.60
C HIS A 151 21.74 -10.07 21.88
N LEU A 152 21.83 -9.36 20.75
CA LEU A 152 23.10 -9.20 20.03
C LEU A 152 24.13 -8.43 20.86
N LEU A 153 23.71 -7.32 21.49
CA LEU A 153 24.59 -6.53 22.35
C LEU A 153 25.08 -7.32 23.56
N ALA A 154 24.20 -8.08 24.22
CA ALA A 154 24.57 -8.93 25.35
C ALA A 154 25.55 -10.05 24.94
N ALA A 155 25.34 -10.67 23.78
CA ALA A 155 26.23 -11.70 23.28
C ALA A 155 27.65 -11.17 22.99
N GLU A 156 27.76 -9.98 22.40
CA GLU A 156 29.07 -9.35 22.15
C GLU A 156 29.73 -8.82 23.44
N TYR A 157 28.92 -8.30 24.37
CA TYR A 157 29.41 -7.90 25.69
C TYR A 157 30.02 -9.08 26.46
N ASN A 158 29.35 -10.24 26.46
CA ASN A 158 29.86 -11.47 27.10
C ASN A 158 31.16 -11.98 26.47
N ARG A 159 31.46 -11.59 25.22
CA ARG A 159 32.72 -11.90 24.53
C ARG A 159 33.81 -10.88 24.80
N GLY A 160 33.58 -9.92 25.70
CA GLY A 160 34.51 -8.82 26.01
C GLY A 160 34.67 -7.82 24.86
N ARG A 161 33.75 -7.78 23.89
CA ARG A 161 33.82 -6.89 22.73
C ARG A 161 33.03 -5.61 22.95
N VAL A 162 33.57 -4.51 22.44
CA VAL A 162 32.89 -3.21 22.41
C VAL A 162 31.90 -3.20 21.24
N SER A 163 30.65 -2.84 21.52
CA SER A 163 29.60 -2.74 20.52
C SER A 163 29.23 -1.28 20.25
N LEU A 164 29.12 -0.90 18.97
CA LEU A 164 28.69 0.44 18.55
C LEU A 164 27.35 0.34 17.80
N GLY A 165 26.38 1.16 18.21
CA GLY A 165 25.09 1.29 17.52
C GLY A 165 25.06 2.49 16.59
N VAL A 166 24.69 2.27 15.33
CA VAL A 166 24.44 3.35 14.34
C VAL A 166 22.96 3.38 14.02
N PHE A 167 22.32 4.52 14.28
CA PHE A 167 20.89 4.74 14.02
C PHE A 167 20.69 5.67 12.83
N LEU A 168 19.91 5.22 11.85
CA LEU A 168 19.62 5.96 10.62
C LEU A 168 18.12 6.27 10.56
N ASP A 169 17.77 7.55 10.34
CA ASP A 169 16.39 8.00 10.13
C ASP A 169 16.25 8.71 8.79
N ILE A 170 15.26 8.29 7.99
CA ILE A 170 15.03 8.83 6.65
C ILE A 170 13.98 9.93 6.74
N LYS A 171 14.41 11.17 6.50
CA LYS A 171 13.51 12.33 6.47
C LYS A 171 12.48 12.20 5.34
N LYS A 172 11.19 12.25 5.71
CA LYS A 172 10.04 12.23 4.77
C LYS A 172 10.09 11.02 3.81
N ALA A 173 10.29 9.82 4.36
CA ALA A 173 10.48 8.60 3.58
C ALA A 173 9.38 8.34 2.53
N PHE A 174 8.10 8.61 2.84
CA PHE A 174 6.99 8.41 1.90
C PHE A 174 6.95 9.47 0.79
N ASP A 175 7.29 10.73 1.09
CA ASP A 175 7.27 11.81 0.10
C ASP A 175 8.44 11.72 -0.88
N ARG A 176 9.53 11.04 -0.49
CA ARG A 176 10.79 10.95 -1.26
C ARG A 176 10.98 9.61 -1.96
N VAL A 177 9.93 8.80 -2.08
CA VAL A 177 10.03 7.49 -2.74
C VAL A 177 10.34 7.68 -4.23
N TRP A 178 11.36 6.97 -4.72
CA TRP A 178 11.63 6.89 -6.15
C TRP A 178 10.63 5.94 -6.81
N HIS A 179 9.58 6.50 -7.41
CA HIS A 179 8.43 5.76 -7.92
C HIS A 179 8.82 4.76 -9.01
N SER A 180 9.66 5.16 -9.97
CA SER A 180 10.13 4.26 -11.04
C SER A 180 10.87 3.04 -10.50
N GLY A 181 11.77 3.24 -9.52
CA GLY A 181 12.50 2.16 -8.88
C GLY A 181 11.60 1.26 -8.02
N LEU A 182 10.60 1.82 -7.34
CA LEU A 182 9.60 1.05 -6.60
C LEU A 182 8.78 0.17 -7.55
N LEU A 183 8.30 0.72 -8.66
CA LEU A 183 7.53 -0.01 -9.66
C LEU A 183 8.35 -1.14 -10.29
N TYR A 184 9.62 -0.90 -10.60
CA TYR A 184 10.54 -1.93 -11.08
C TYR A 184 10.67 -3.10 -10.09
N LYS A 185 10.95 -2.80 -8.81
CA LYS A 185 11.07 -3.84 -7.76
C LYS A 185 9.75 -4.60 -7.54
N LEU A 186 8.62 -3.90 -7.57
CA LEU A 186 7.31 -4.53 -7.45
C LEU A 186 7.05 -5.47 -8.63
N HIS A 187 7.35 -5.05 -9.85
CA HIS A 187 7.22 -5.90 -11.03
C HIS A 187 8.13 -7.12 -10.95
N GLU A 188 9.37 -6.96 -10.51
CA GLU A 188 10.32 -8.06 -10.34
C GLU A 188 9.82 -9.11 -9.33
N GLN A 189 9.38 -8.67 -8.15
CA GLN A 189 8.97 -9.57 -7.06
C GLN A 189 7.58 -10.17 -7.25
N THR A 190 6.63 -9.39 -7.76
CA THR A 190 5.22 -9.81 -7.87
C THR A 190 4.86 -10.31 -9.26
N ARG A 191 5.61 -9.89 -10.30
CA ARG A 191 5.33 -10.17 -11.71
C ARG A 191 3.90 -9.79 -12.12
N VAL A 192 3.35 -8.78 -11.46
CA VAL A 192 2.06 -8.16 -11.81
C VAL A 192 2.32 -7.03 -12.82
N PRO A 193 1.47 -6.86 -13.85
CA PRO A 193 1.69 -5.85 -14.88
C PRO A 193 1.83 -4.44 -14.31
N LEU A 194 2.87 -3.71 -14.74
CA LEU A 194 3.13 -2.33 -14.33
C LEU A 194 1.94 -1.39 -14.58
N ALA A 195 1.14 -1.67 -15.62
CA ALA A 195 -0.08 -0.94 -15.96
C ALA A 195 -1.07 -0.84 -14.79
N MET A 196 -1.10 -1.84 -13.90
CA MET A 196 -1.95 -1.85 -12.70
C MET A 196 -1.54 -0.77 -11.69
N PHE A 197 -0.27 -0.36 -11.69
CA PHE A 197 0.26 0.60 -10.72
C PHE A 197 0.55 1.97 -11.35
N SER A 198 0.78 2.03 -12.66
CA SER A 198 1.10 3.28 -13.36
C SER A 198 -0.05 4.29 -13.35
N SER A 199 -1.31 3.85 -13.31
CA SER A 199 -2.46 4.75 -13.21
C SER A 199 -2.65 5.34 -11.80
N SER A 200 -2.08 4.73 -10.76
CA SER A 200 -2.12 5.26 -9.38
C SER A 200 -1.04 6.30 -9.07
N ALA A 201 0.02 6.39 -9.89
CA ALA A 201 1.22 7.18 -9.58
C ALA A 201 1.22 8.61 -10.16
N THR A 202 0.28 8.97 -11.05
CA THR A 202 0.40 10.18 -11.88
C THR A 202 -0.07 11.50 -11.25
N GLN A 203 -0.24 11.61 -9.92
CA GLN A 203 -0.72 12.86 -9.30
C GLN A 203 -0.03 13.22 -7.97
N ALA A 204 1.30 13.04 -7.92
CA ALA A 204 2.11 13.66 -6.86
C ALA A 204 2.84 14.95 -7.31
N ASP A 205 2.78 15.33 -8.60
CA ASP A 205 3.72 16.33 -9.16
C ASP A 205 3.10 17.66 -9.59
N GLN A 206 1.91 18.03 -9.09
CA GLN A 206 1.31 19.35 -9.37
C GLN A 206 0.73 20.00 -8.10
N SER A 207 1.63 20.48 -7.23
CA SER A 207 1.37 21.69 -6.43
C SER A 207 2.67 22.38 -6.01
N ALA A 208 3.57 22.62 -6.97
CA ALA A 208 4.46 23.78 -6.88
C ALA A 208 3.69 24.98 -7.45
N ALA A 209 2.92 25.65 -6.58
CA ALA A 209 2.44 26.99 -6.91
C ALA A 209 3.65 27.94 -6.98
N PRO A 210 3.74 28.82 -7.99
CA PRO A 210 4.79 29.82 -8.04
C PRO A 210 4.60 30.80 -6.88
N ALA A 211 5.68 31.06 -6.15
CA ALA A 211 5.76 32.23 -5.30
C ALA A 211 5.60 33.47 -6.22
N CYS A 212 4.44 34.12 -6.16
CA CYS A 212 4.34 35.51 -6.57
C CYS A 212 5.09 36.35 -5.53
N GLY A 213 5.83 37.33 -6.04
CA GLY A 213 6.67 38.25 -5.25
C GLY A 213 5.90 39.28 -4.46
#